data_AF-A0A5S9PIG2-F1
#
_entry.id   AF-A0A5S9PIG2-F1
#
_cell.length_a   1.000
_cell.length_b   1.000
_cell.length_c   1.000
_cell.angle_alpha   90.00
_cell.angle_beta   90.00
_cell.angle_gamma   90.00
#
_symmetry.space_group_name_H-M   'P 1'
#
loop_
_entity.id
_entity.type
_entity.pdbx_description
1 polymer ?
#
loop_
_entity_poly.entity_id
_entity_poly.type
_entity_poly.pdbx_seq_one_letter_code
_entity_poly.pdbx_strand_id
1 'polypeptide(L)'
;MKMLHAFALVSLWLVLPAYAADDATTTSNGDVQAGASVSSSAIYDRHGQPVTAMQVGKARAAEAAVKKAGVAPDSTEAAMIRISMGQSPETAYEPYDGIYDAEGKRISSRQAAEDLAVEEVIRRSGAEPGSEQEAIIRAAAEGEVETIAGDDVDEQTMEEMAKEIAVQQAILRTGVQPGSANESLIRMGADVMMERYKNWK
;
A
#
# COMPACT_ATOMS: atom_id res chain seq x y z
N MET A 1 -48.79 12.20 2.05
CA MET A 1 -48.67 12.02 0.59
C MET A 1 -49.23 13.24 -0.12
N LYS A 2 -48.52 13.72 -1.16
CA LYS A 2 -48.86 14.81 -2.11
C LYS A 2 -48.83 16.23 -1.51
N MET A 3 -47.74 17.00 -1.58
CA MET A 3 -47.00 17.59 -2.71
C MET A 3 -47.41 19.04 -3.03
N LEU A 4 -46.37 19.84 -3.28
CA LEU A 4 -46.28 21.13 -4.00
C LEU A 4 -46.51 22.43 -3.21
N HIS A 5 -45.41 22.90 -2.61
CA HIS A 5 -45.04 24.31 -2.47
C HIS A 5 -44.64 24.83 -3.87
N ALA A 6 -45.04 25.98 -4.41
CA ALA A 6 -45.11 27.37 -3.95
C ALA A 6 -44.10 28.23 -4.77
N PHE A 7 -44.69 29.17 -5.52
CA PHE A 7 -44.16 30.45 -5.98
C PHE A 7 -43.01 30.57 -7.00
N ALA A 8 -43.40 31.13 -8.15
CA ALA A 8 -42.59 31.90 -9.06
C ALA A 8 -42.09 33.20 -8.40
N LEU A 9 -40.88 33.65 -8.78
CA LEU A 9 -40.60 35.08 -8.90
C LEU A 9 -39.49 35.32 -9.93
N VAL A 10 -39.90 36.07 -10.95
CA VAL A 10 -39.10 36.66 -12.01
C VAL A 10 -38.36 37.86 -11.44
N SER A 11 -37.06 37.97 -11.70
CA SER A 11 -36.34 39.25 -11.60
C SER A 11 -35.35 39.37 -12.75
N LEU A 12 -35.79 40.15 -13.73
CA LEU A 12 -35.10 40.65 -14.91
C LEU A 12 -34.21 41.84 -14.50
N TRP A 13 -32.90 41.79 -14.75
CA TRP A 13 -32.08 42.99 -14.90
C TRP A 13 -31.17 42.83 -16.12
N LEU A 14 -31.52 43.57 -17.17
CA LEU A 14 -30.71 43.88 -18.34
C LEU A 14 -29.73 45.00 -17.99
N VAL A 15 -28.43 44.81 -18.25
CA VAL A 15 -27.54 45.86 -18.78
C VAL A 15 -26.44 45.20 -19.62
N LEU A 16 -26.50 45.40 -20.93
CA LEU A 16 -25.37 45.40 -21.87
C LEU A 16 -24.95 46.87 -22.09
N PRO A 17 -23.69 47.16 -22.46
CA PRO A 17 -23.44 47.37 -23.88
C PRO A 17 -22.13 46.74 -24.41
N ALA A 18 -22.17 46.51 -25.71
CA ALA A 18 -21.18 45.88 -26.57
C ALA A 18 -19.95 46.75 -26.89
N TYR A 19 -18.80 46.10 -27.13
CA TYR A 19 -17.99 46.32 -28.35
C TYR A 19 -17.01 45.15 -28.62
N ALA A 20 -16.79 44.88 -29.91
CA ALA A 20 -16.01 43.80 -30.56
C ALA A 20 -14.51 43.76 -30.14
N ALA A 21 -13.68 42.73 -30.38
CA ALA A 21 -13.52 41.85 -31.54
C ALA A 21 -12.59 40.64 -31.24
N ASP A 22 -12.54 39.70 -32.19
CA ASP A 22 -11.54 38.66 -32.50
C ASP A 22 -11.41 37.39 -31.62
N ASP A 23 -12.09 36.35 -32.12
CA ASP A 23 -11.53 35.09 -32.62
C ASP A 23 -10.37 34.44 -31.85
N ALA A 24 -10.71 33.44 -31.02
CA ALA A 24 -9.88 32.25 -30.82
C ALA A 24 -10.75 31.14 -30.21
N THR A 25 -11.08 30.15 -31.02
CA THR A 25 -11.61 28.85 -30.61
C THR A 25 -10.80 28.25 -29.47
N THR A 26 -11.39 28.14 -28.28
CA THR A 26 -10.93 27.22 -27.23
C THR A 26 -12.12 26.38 -26.80
N THR A 27 -12.18 25.17 -27.34
CA THR A 27 -13.06 24.10 -26.92
C THR A 27 -12.75 23.76 -25.47
N SER A 28 -13.65 24.12 -24.56
CA SER A 28 -13.62 23.70 -23.15
C SER A 28 -14.00 22.23 -23.06
N ASN A 29 -13.02 21.34 -23.03
CA ASN A 29 -13.21 19.99 -22.50
C ASN A 29 -12.87 20.01 -21.01
N GLY A 30 -13.83 19.57 -20.22
CA GLY A 30 -13.88 19.74 -18.78
C GLY A 30 -12.66 19.21 -18.05
N ASP A 31 -12.33 19.93 -16.99
CA ASP A 31 -11.46 19.49 -15.92
C ASP A 31 -11.98 18.16 -15.35
N VAL A 32 -11.42 17.05 -15.84
CA VAL A 32 -11.42 15.80 -15.09
C VAL A 32 -10.44 16.02 -13.96
N GLN A 33 -11.00 16.46 -12.84
CA GLN A 33 -10.34 16.44 -11.55
C GLN A 33 -10.13 14.97 -11.15
N ALA A 34 -9.12 14.33 -11.74
CA ALA A 34 -8.56 13.09 -11.26
C ALA A 34 -7.76 13.42 -10.00
N GLY A 35 -8.47 13.58 -8.89
CA GLY A 35 -7.90 13.44 -7.56
C GLY A 35 -7.53 11.97 -7.35
N ALA A 36 -6.53 11.47 -8.08
CA ALA A 36 -5.79 10.30 -7.64
C ALA A 36 -5.00 10.76 -6.42
N SER A 37 -5.58 10.59 -5.23
CA SER A 37 -4.77 10.48 -4.05
C SER A 37 -3.85 9.30 -4.31
N VAL A 38 -2.60 9.58 -4.68
CA VAL A 38 -1.52 8.60 -4.63
C VAL A 38 -1.38 8.23 -3.16
N SER A 39 -2.19 7.28 -2.72
CA SER A 39 -2.01 6.65 -1.43
C SER A 39 -0.71 5.87 -1.56
N SER A 40 0.37 6.40 -1.00
CA SER A 40 1.57 5.60 -0.78
C SER A 40 1.09 4.35 -0.05
N SER A 41 1.36 3.17 -0.60
CA SER A 41 0.88 1.87 -0.11
C SER A 41 1.72 1.46 1.10
N ALA A 42 1.74 2.33 2.12
CA ALA A 42 2.35 2.09 3.40
C ALA A 42 1.43 1.21 4.24
N ILE A 43 2.03 0.44 5.14
CA ILE A 43 1.29 -0.32 6.14
C ILE A 43 1.43 0.36 7.50
N TYR A 44 0.41 0.23 8.34
CA TYR A 44 0.29 0.96 9.58
C TYR A 44 0.12 0.03 10.78
N ASP A 45 0.49 0.52 11.95
CA ASP A 45 0.04 -0.05 13.22
C ASP A 45 -1.35 0.47 13.60
N ARG A 46 -1.87 -0.02 14.74
CA ARG A 46 -3.19 0.37 15.25
C ARG A 46 -3.32 1.86 15.60
N HIS A 47 -2.19 2.56 15.76
CA HIS A 47 -2.11 3.98 16.09
C HIS A 47 -1.96 4.85 14.84
N GLY A 48 -2.10 4.26 13.64
CA GLY A 48 -1.95 4.93 12.36
C GLY A 48 -0.50 5.35 12.09
N GLN A 49 0.48 4.75 12.77
CA GLN A 49 1.89 5.02 12.50
C GLN A 49 2.38 4.10 11.39
N PRO A 50 3.11 4.63 10.38
CA PRO A 50 3.67 3.80 9.33
C PRO A 50 4.71 2.85 9.91
N VAL A 51 4.63 1.58 9.52
CA VAL A 51 5.55 0.54 9.96
C VAL A 51 6.14 -0.21 8.77
N THR A 52 7.32 -0.78 9.00
CA THR A 52 8.03 -1.62 8.01
C THR A 52 7.68 -3.10 8.21
N ALA A 53 7.86 -3.92 7.16
CA ALA A 53 7.77 -5.37 7.28
C ALA A 53 8.64 -5.95 8.41
N MET A 54 9.84 -5.40 8.58
CA MET A 54 10.76 -5.78 9.66
C MET A 54 10.13 -5.54 11.04
N GLN A 55 9.56 -4.36 11.29
CA GLN A 55 8.94 -4.02 12.57
C GLN A 55 7.77 -4.95 12.87
N VAL A 56 6.94 -5.23 11.87
CA VAL A 56 5.85 -6.20 11.99
C VAL A 56 6.36 -7.60 12.36
N GLY A 57 7.38 -8.09 11.67
CA GLY A 57 7.95 -9.41 11.95
C GLY A 57 8.58 -9.50 13.35
N LYS A 58 9.28 -8.45 13.79
CA LYS A 58 9.82 -8.35 15.16
C LYS A 58 8.71 -8.32 16.21
N ALA A 59 7.62 -7.60 15.95
CA ALA A 59 6.48 -7.55 16.86
C ALA A 59 5.81 -8.91 17.02
N ARG A 60 5.63 -9.65 15.92
CA ARG A 60 5.13 -11.04 15.97
C ARG A 60 6.06 -11.97 16.74
N ALA A 61 7.37 -11.84 16.55
CA ALA A 61 8.35 -12.62 17.30
C ALA A 61 8.30 -12.32 18.81
N ALA A 62 8.09 -11.05 19.18
CA ALA A 62 7.90 -10.65 20.57
C ALA A 62 6.62 -11.27 21.17
N GLU A 63 5.48 -11.23 20.47
CA GLU A 63 4.25 -11.88 20.97
C GLU A 63 4.38 -13.40 21.09
N ALA A 64 5.13 -14.04 20.18
CA ALA A 64 5.43 -15.46 20.30
C ALA A 64 6.26 -15.76 21.56
N ALA A 65 7.19 -14.87 21.94
CA ALA A 65 7.97 -14.99 23.17
C ALA A 65 7.11 -14.76 24.42
N VAL A 66 6.24 -13.75 24.42
CA VAL A 66 5.26 -13.49 25.49
C VAL A 66 4.37 -14.71 25.72
N LYS A 67 3.79 -15.26 24.63
CA LYS A 67 2.98 -16.47 24.68
C LYS A 67 3.75 -17.68 25.22
N LYS A 68 5.01 -17.84 24.80
CA LYS A 68 5.89 -18.93 25.26
C LYS A 68 6.23 -18.80 26.75
N ALA A 69 6.36 -17.59 27.27
CA ALA A 69 6.59 -17.34 28.69
C ALA A 69 5.33 -17.57 29.55
N GLY A 70 4.14 -17.64 28.94
CA GLY A 70 2.88 -17.87 29.64
C GLY A 70 2.43 -16.66 30.48
N VAL A 71 2.92 -15.47 30.17
CA VAL A 71 2.53 -14.23 30.84
C VAL A 71 1.30 -13.61 30.18
N ALA A 72 0.52 -12.85 30.94
CA ALA A 72 -0.65 -12.15 30.40
C ALA A 72 -0.20 -11.06 29.40
N PRO A 73 -0.81 -10.94 28.21
CA PRO A 73 -0.32 -10.03 27.16
C PRO A 73 -0.28 -8.55 27.55
N ASP A 74 -1.12 -8.13 28.48
CA ASP A 74 -1.28 -6.77 29.01
C ASP A 74 -0.45 -6.50 30.27
N SER A 75 0.37 -7.46 30.71
CA SER A 75 1.17 -7.33 31.93
C SER A 75 2.49 -6.57 31.71
N THR A 76 3.03 -6.01 32.80
CA THR A 76 4.37 -5.40 32.81
C THR A 76 5.44 -6.40 32.38
N GLU A 77 5.32 -7.68 32.75
CA GLU A 77 6.23 -8.74 32.32
C GLU A 77 6.20 -8.95 30.81
N ALA A 78 5.02 -8.91 30.17
CA ALA A 78 4.91 -8.97 28.72
C ALA A 78 5.59 -7.77 28.04
N ALA A 79 5.43 -6.57 28.61
CA ALA A 79 6.12 -5.37 28.13
C ALA A 79 7.64 -5.52 28.25
N MET A 80 8.15 -6.05 29.35
CA MET A 80 9.59 -6.31 29.52
C MET A 80 10.13 -7.31 28.51
N ILE A 81 9.37 -8.37 28.17
CA ILE A 81 9.75 -9.32 27.12
C ILE A 81 9.83 -8.60 25.77
N ARG A 82 8.81 -7.82 25.41
CA ARG A 82 8.79 -7.03 24.17
C ARG A 82 9.95 -6.05 24.06
N ILE A 83 10.26 -5.32 25.13
CA ILE A 83 11.42 -4.42 25.21
C ILE A 83 12.72 -5.20 25.00
N SER A 84 12.87 -6.35 25.67
CA SER A 84 14.07 -7.20 25.51
C SER A 84 14.24 -7.75 24.10
N MET A 85 13.14 -7.86 23.35
CA MET A 85 13.10 -8.27 21.94
C MET A 85 13.27 -7.10 20.97
N GLY A 86 13.48 -5.88 21.49
CA GLY A 86 13.78 -4.68 20.70
C GLY A 86 12.57 -3.84 20.29
N GLN A 87 11.40 -4.04 20.88
CA GLN A 87 10.31 -3.07 20.77
C GLN A 87 10.59 -1.83 21.62
N SER A 88 10.03 -0.69 21.22
CA SER A 88 10.23 0.56 21.97
C SER A 88 9.43 0.54 23.27
N PRO A 89 9.91 1.20 24.35
CA PRO A 89 9.15 1.27 25.60
C PRO A 89 7.78 1.94 25.45
N GLU A 90 7.60 2.85 24.49
CA GLU A 90 6.31 3.50 24.26
C GLU A 90 5.25 2.54 23.70
N THR A 91 5.66 1.49 22.99
CA THR A 91 4.75 0.55 22.30
C THR A 91 4.67 -0.81 22.98
N ALA A 92 5.65 -1.19 23.78
CA ALA A 92 5.75 -2.52 24.40
C ALA A 92 4.63 -2.85 25.41
N TYR A 93 3.93 -1.86 25.97
CA TYR A 93 2.82 -2.12 26.89
C TYR A 93 1.55 -2.60 26.18
N GLU A 94 1.50 -2.50 24.86
CA GLU A 94 0.36 -2.96 24.06
C GLU A 94 0.73 -4.21 23.26
N PRO A 95 -0.14 -5.25 23.25
CA PRO A 95 0.06 -6.39 22.37
C PRO A 95 0.02 -5.99 20.91
N TYR A 96 0.88 -6.59 20.10
CA TYR A 96 0.75 -6.50 18.65
C TYR A 96 -0.57 -7.16 18.20
N ASP A 97 -1.43 -6.39 17.54
CA ASP A 97 -2.79 -6.79 17.20
C ASP A 97 -3.04 -6.93 15.68
N GLY A 98 -2.19 -6.36 14.83
CA GLY A 98 -2.34 -6.51 13.38
C GLY A 98 -1.49 -5.59 12.53
N ILE A 99 -1.82 -5.60 11.24
CA ILE A 99 -1.35 -4.64 10.24
C ILE A 99 -2.61 -3.92 9.75
N TYR A 100 -2.51 -2.63 9.52
CA TYR A 100 -3.62 -1.78 9.12
C TYR A 100 -3.29 -1.02 7.83
N ASP A 101 -4.32 -0.70 7.05
CA ASP A 101 -4.24 0.25 5.93
C ASP A 101 -4.34 1.70 6.44
N ALA A 102 -4.26 2.67 5.51
CA ALA A 102 -4.29 4.10 5.81
C ALA A 102 -5.63 4.54 6.43
N GLU A 103 -6.72 3.81 6.17
CA GLU A 103 -8.05 4.04 6.72
C GLU A 103 -8.21 3.44 8.14
N GLY A 104 -7.17 2.76 8.65
CA GLY A 104 -7.20 2.11 9.96
C GLY A 104 -7.96 0.78 9.96
N LYS A 105 -8.22 0.20 8.79
CA LYS A 105 -8.82 -1.13 8.65
C LYS A 105 -7.72 -2.18 8.66
N ARG A 106 -7.97 -3.26 9.40
CA ARG A 106 -7.02 -4.37 9.53
C ARG A 106 -6.90 -5.12 8.20
N ILE A 107 -5.67 -5.30 7.73
CA ILE A 107 -5.35 -6.03 6.50
C ILE A 107 -4.62 -7.34 6.78
N SER A 108 -4.62 -8.23 5.79
CA SER A 108 -3.92 -9.52 5.88
C SER A 108 -2.42 -9.36 5.68
N SER A 109 -1.62 -10.35 6.11
CA SER A 109 -0.17 -10.34 5.83
C SER A 109 0.14 -10.44 4.33
N ARG A 110 -0.77 -11.05 3.56
CA ARG A 110 -0.62 -11.17 2.11
C ARG A 110 -0.80 -9.81 1.46
N GLN A 111 -1.91 -9.14 1.78
CA GLN A 111 -2.19 -7.79 1.29
C GLN A 111 -1.09 -6.81 1.69
N ALA A 112 -0.66 -6.83 2.95
CA ALA A 112 0.47 -6.01 3.41
C ALA A 112 1.77 -6.30 2.64
N ALA A 113 2.00 -7.54 2.20
CA ALA A 113 3.17 -7.88 1.40
C ALA A 113 3.04 -7.40 -0.05
N GLU A 114 1.84 -7.47 -0.63
CA GLU A 114 1.51 -6.94 -1.95
C GLU A 114 1.71 -5.42 -1.98
N ASP A 115 1.16 -4.69 -1.01
CA ASP A 115 1.32 -3.23 -0.87
C ASP A 115 2.80 -2.83 -0.77
N LEU A 116 3.56 -3.51 0.11
CA LEU A 116 4.99 -3.25 0.27
C LEU A 116 5.82 -3.64 -0.96
N ALA A 117 5.42 -4.69 -1.69
CA ALA A 117 6.12 -5.11 -2.90
C ALA A 117 5.94 -4.09 -4.02
N VAL A 118 4.72 -3.57 -4.20
CA VAL A 118 4.43 -2.49 -5.15
C VAL A 118 5.34 -1.29 -4.90
N GLU A 119 5.38 -0.79 -3.66
CA GLU A 119 6.22 0.35 -3.30
C GLU A 119 7.71 0.09 -3.55
N GLU A 120 8.19 -1.12 -3.25
CA GLU A 120 9.59 -1.47 -3.47
C GLU A 120 9.94 -1.59 -4.95
N VAL A 121 9.04 -2.11 -5.80
CA VAL A 121 9.26 -2.20 -7.25
C VAL A 121 9.12 -0.83 -7.91
N ILE A 122 8.17 0.01 -7.51
CA ILE A 122 8.10 1.42 -7.95
C ILE A 122 9.40 2.15 -7.61
N ARG A 123 9.87 2.01 -6.37
CA ARG A 123 11.11 2.65 -5.91
C ARG A 123 12.34 2.20 -6.68
N ARG A 124 12.41 0.91 -7.08
CA ARG A 124 13.55 0.35 -7.84
C ARG A 124 13.51 0.67 -9.31
N SER A 125 12.32 0.65 -9.91
CA SER A 125 12.11 1.01 -11.32
C SER A 125 12.28 2.50 -11.56
N GLY A 126 12.07 3.33 -10.54
CA GLY A 126 12.05 4.79 -10.67
C GLY A 126 10.78 5.29 -11.36
N ALA A 127 9.70 4.49 -11.32
CA ALA A 127 8.41 4.88 -11.87
C ALA A 127 7.90 6.14 -11.16
N GLU A 128 7.48 7.13 -11.94
CA GLU A 128 6.94 8.37 -11.41
C GLU A 128 5.49 8.17 -10.94
N PRO A 129 5.05 8.89 -9.88
CA PRO A 129 3.65 8.86 -9.46
C PRO A 129 2.68 9.20 -10.60
N GLY A 130 1.70 8.34 -10.84
CA GLY A 130 0.70 8.45 -11.91
C GLY A 130 1.20 8.04 -13.30
N SER A 131 2.41 7.47 -13.42
CA SER A 131 2.94 7.01 -14.70
C SER A 131 2.31 5.69 -15.17
N GLU A 132 2.40 5.43 -16.48
CA GLU A 132 2.05 4.13 -17.09
C GLU A 132 2.80 2.98 -16.41
N GLN A 133 4.10 3.16 -16.15
CA GLN A 133 4.92 2.16 -15.48
C GLN A 133 4.40 1.83 -14.06
N GLU A 134 3.94 2.83 -13.30
CA GLU A 134 3.32 2.58 -12.00
C GLU A 134 2.00 1.78 -12.15
N ALA A 135 1.17 2.13 -13.14
CA ALA A 135 -0.08 1.41 -13.40
C ALA A 135 0.17 -0.06 -13.76
N ILE A 136 1.17 -0.34 -14.61
CA ILE A 136 1.60 -1.70 -14.96
C ILE A 136 2.07 -2.46 -13.71
N ILE A 137 2.89 -1.85 -12.86
CA ILE A 137 3.39 -2.48 -11.62
C ILE A 137 2.21 -2.83 -10.69
N ARG A 138 1.25 -1.92 -10.54
CA ARG A 138 0.06 -2.14 -9.69
C ARG A 138 -0.83 -3.25 -10.26
N ALA A 139 -1.10 -3.25 -11.57
CA ALA A 139 -1.84 -4.31 -12.25
C ALA A 139 -1.14 -5.67 -12.08
N ALA A 140 0.19 -5.71 -12.23
CA ALA A 140 0.97 -6.92 -12.02
C ALA A 140 0.88 -7.47 -10.59
N ALA A 141 0.81 -6.59 -9.59
CA ALA A 141 0.62 -6.98 -8.20
C ALA A 141 -0.73 -7.66 -7.94
N GLU A 142 -1.77 -7.20 -8.64
CA GLU A 142 -3.13 -7.77 -8.60
C GLU A 142 -3.24 -9.06 -9.41
N GLY A 143 -2.25 -9.35 -10.25
CA GLY A 143 -2.22 -10.51 -11.13
C GLY A 143 -2.98 -10.29 -12.45
N GLU A 144 -3.23 -9.04 -12.80
CA GLU A 144 -3.88 -8.64 -14.04
C GLU A 144 -2.87 -8.62 -15.20
N VAL A 145 -3.34 -9.01 -16.39
CA VAL A 145 -2.53 -9.04 -17.62
C VAL A 145 -2.61 -7.74 -18.42
N GLU A 146 -3.47 -6.81 -18.01
CA GLU A 146 -3.71 -5.54 -18.69
C GLU A 146 -4.08 -4.47 -17.63
N THR A 147 -3.66 -3.23 -17.82
CA THR A 147 -4.04 -2.10 -16.96
C THR A 147 -5.48 -1.64 -17.25
N ILE A 148 -6.03 -0.78 -16.39
CA ILE A 148 -7.34 -0.14 -16.64
C ILE A 148 -7.33 0.71 -17.93
N ALA A 149 -6.17 1.25 -18.30
CA ALA A 149 -6.00 2.07 -19.51
C ALA A 149 -5.81 1.23 -20.79
N GLY A 150 -5.63 -0.08 -20.66
CA GLY A 150 -5.47 -1.02 -21.75
C GLY A 150 -4.02 -1.35 -22.12
N ASP A 151 -3.07 -1.09 -21.21
CA ASP A 151 -1.66 -1.39 -21.43
C ASP A 151 -1.36 -2.83 -20.99
N ASP A 152 -0.67 -3.59 -21.84
CA ASP A 152 -0.30 -4.97 -21.55
C ASP A 152 0.71 -5.03 -20.38
N VAL A 153 0.47 -5.94 -19.44
CA VAL A 153 1.42 -6.29 -18.38
C VAL A 153 2.26 -7.47 -18.86
N ASP A 154 3.54 -7.23 -19.07
CA ASP A 154 4.43 -8.28 -19.55
C ASP A 154 4.75 -9.34 -18.47
N GLU A 155 5.11 -10.55 -18.92
CA GLU A 155 5.40 -11.68 -18.03
C GLU A 155 6.59 -11.42 -17.09
N GLN A 156 7.57 -10.62 -17.51
CA GLN A 156 8.73 -10.28 -16.68
C GLN A 156 8.31 -9.39 -15.51
N THR A 157 7.42 -8.42 -15.75
CA THR A 157 6.88 -7.56 -14.69
C THR A 157 6.03 -8.38 -13.70
N MET A 158 5.18 -9.29 -14.20
CA MET A 158 4.42 -10.23 -13.36
C MET A 158 5.34 -11.08 -12.48
N GLU A 159 6.42 -11.60 -13.05
CA GLU A 159 7.41 -12.40 -12.31
C GLU A 159 8.15 -11.58 -11.25
N GLU A 160 8.60 -10.38 -11.60
CA GLU A 160 9.29 -9.50 -10.67
C GLU A 160 8.38 -9.16 -9.48
N MET A 161 7.11 -8.86 -9.75
CA MET A 161 6.12 -8.62 -8.71
C MET A 161 5.87 -9.86 -7.85
N ALA A 162 5.65 -11.03 -8.44
CA ALA A 162 5.47 -12.28 -7.69
C ALA A 162 6.67 -12.59 -6.78
N LYS A 163 7.89 -12.34 -7.28
CA LYS A 163 9.11 -12.48 -6.50
C LYS A 163 9.16 -11.49 -5.34
N GLU A 164 8.94 -10.21 -5.58
CA GLU A 164 9.02 -9.21 -4.50
C GLU A 164 7.93 -9.45 -3.45
N ILE A 165 6.72 -9.85 -3.86
CA ILE A 165 5.65 -10.28 -2.94
C ILE A 165 6.13 -11.42 -2.04
N ALA A 166 6.79 -12.44 -2.60
CA ALA A 166 7.33 -13.56 -1.82
C ALA A 166 8.43 -13.11 -0.83
N VAL A 167 9.29 -12.18 -1.24
CA VAL A 167 10.32 -11.58 -0.39
C VAL A 167 9.68 -10.80 0.77
N GLN A 168 8.71 -9.92 0.49
CA GLN A 168 8.04 -9.12 1.51
C GLN A 168 7.26 -10.00 2.48
N GLN A 169 6.59 -11.06 2.02
CA GLN A 169 5.97 -12.06 2.89
C GLN A 169 6.98 -12.72 3.84
N ALA A 170 8.15 -13.09 3.33
CA ALA A 170 9.20 -13.68 4.14
C ALA A 170 9.75 -12.70 5.19
N ILE A 171 9.95 -11.42 4.83
CA ILE A 171 10.39 -10.38 5.76
C ILE A 171 9.32 -10.12 6.83
N LEU A 172 8.05 -9.95 6.44
CA LEU A 172 6.91 -9.80 7.37
C LEU A 172 6.78 -10.97 8.36
N ARG A 173 7.15 -12.17 7.92
CA ARG A 173 7.11 -13.37 8.75
C ARG A 173 8.28 -13.45 9.72
N THR A 174 9.46 -13.03 9.30
CA THR A 174 10.72 -13.30 10.02
C THR A 174 11.28 -12.09 10.77
N GLY A 175 10.85 -10.88 10.42
CA GLY A 175 11.39 -9.64 10.98
C GLY A 175 12.85 -9.38 10.59
N VAL A 176 13.29 -9.93 9.46
CA VAL A 176 14.66 -9.75 8.94
C VAL A 176 14.94 -8.29 8.66
N GLN A 177 16.16 -7.86 8.99
CA GLN A 177 16.60 -6.49 8.80
C GLN A 177 16.89 -6.19 7.32
N PRO A 178 16.42 -5.05 6.78
CA PRO A 178 16.80 -4.58 5.45
C PRO A 178 18.31 -4.41 5.30
N GLY A 179 18.87 -4.83 4.17
CA GLY A 179 20.30 -4.86 3.86
C GLY A 179 21.10 -5.94 4.58
N SER A 180 20.46 -6.82 5.37
CA SER A 180 21.17 -7.89 6.08
C SER A 180 21.46 -9.10 5.19
N ALA A 181 22.45 -9.91 5.59
CA ALA A 181 22.75 -11.17 4.91
C ALA A 181 21.53 -12.13 4.84
N ASN A 182 20.66 -12.10 5.84
CA ASN A 182 19.44 -12.90 5.85
C ASN A 182 18.43 -12.42 4.79
N GLU A 183 18.35 -11.10 4.53
CA GLU A 183 17.51 -10.60 3.44
C GLU A 183 18.08 -11.05 2.09
N SER A 184 19.41 -10.98 1.91
CA SER A 184 20.06 -11.48 0.69
C SER A 184 19.77 -12.96 0.45
N LEU A 185 19.76 -13.78 1.51
CA LEU A 185 19.38 -15.20 1.41
C LEU A 185 17.90 -15.39 1.04
N ILE A 186 17.00 -14.57 1.58
CA ILE A 186 15.57 -14.60 1.20
C ILE A 186 15.41 -14.26 -0.28
N ARG A 187 16.07 -13.20 -0.76
CA ARG A 187 16.02 -12.76 -2.16
C ARG A 187 16.58 -13.81 -3.10
N MET A 188 17.76 -14.35 -2.79
CA MET A 188 18.37 -15.45 -3.55
C MET A 188 17.49 -16.70 -3.56
N GLY A 189 16.86 -17.04 -2.42
CA GLY A 189 15.92 -18.14 -2.34
C GLY A 189 14.69 -17.93 -3.24
N ALA A 190 14.17 -16.70 -3.29
CA ALA A 190 13.07 -16.36 -4.19
C ALA A 190 13.48 -16.49 -5.66
N ASP A 191 14.66 -16.01 -6.04
CA ASP A 191 15.21 -16.17 -7.40
C ASP A 191 15.32 -17.65 -7.79
N VAL A 192 15.94 -18.48 -6.94
CA VAL A 192 16.11 -19.92 -7.20
C VAL A 192 14.78 -20.65 -7.33
N MET A 193 13.76 -20.27 -6.54
CA MET A 193 12.44 -20.88 -6.62
C MET A 193 11.72 -20.51 -7.92
N MET A 194 11.85 -19.26 -8.39
CA MET A 194 11.28 -18.82 -9.66
C MET A 194 11.95 -19.50 -10.86
N GLU A 195 13.28 -19.62 -10.85
CA GLU A 195 14.01 -20.37 -11.88
C GLU A 195 13.55 -21.84 -11.93
N ARG A 196 13.38 -22.48 -10.78
CA ARG A 196 12.87 -23.86 -10.72
C ARG A 196 11.45 -23.97 -11.27
N TYR A 197 10.57 -23.01 -10.94
CA TYR A 197 9.21 -22.99 -11.43
C TYR A 197 9.16 -22.90 -12.97
N LYS A 198 10.01 -22.07 -13.56
CA LYS A 198 10.15 -21.96 -15.03
C LYS A 198 10.62 -23.26 -15.66
N ASN A 199 11.63 -23.91 -15.07
CA ASN A 199 12.20 -25.16 -15.59
C ASN A 199 11.28 -26.38 -15.44
N TRP A 200 10.18 -26.27 -14.69
CA TRP A 200 9.16 -27.31 -14.56
C TRP A 200 7.97 -27.15 -15.51
N LYS A 201 7.83 -25.98 -16.15
CA LYS A 201 6.86 -25.76 -17.24
C LYS A 201 7.46 -26.17 -18.58
#